data_AF-A0A961D9Q0-F1
#
_entry.id   AF-A0A961D9Q0-F1
#
_cell.length_a   1.000
_cell.length_b   1.000
_cell.length_c   1.000
_cell.angle_alpha   90.00
_cell.angle_beta   90.00
_cell.angle_gamma   90.00
#
_symmetry.space_group_name_H-M   'P 1'
#
loop_
_entity.id
_entity.type
_entity.pdbx_description
1 polymer ?
#
loop_
_entity_poly.entity_id
_entity_poly.type
_entity_poly.pdbx_seq_one_letter_code
_entity_poly.pdbx_strand_id
1 'polypeptide(L)'
;GGTRSDANNIYRLIVRQAAPDFSLAGWAVHMTLRNGDRAALSKPMALRAGDSRVYEVVVQRRDGFDGEIEISMDNLPPGVSAAGLKIAKGKPYGHLILTAAGDAKPGFSLASITGKAVINGKEVTRPVRMASMEWPVKDAKGEIPAPRLMADIPVSVTDSEKSPVSIAAAENKVYEATAGETLKIPLKLTWRNDFNGTSIKVKAYGDGFSGLKEFDIPIKAATHEAALDLAALKVAPGDYTIAFYSLGICKYSYNPAAVPLAEAEQKKAEELAATAAEEAKKVAATDANATKVAAEKQKQAEAAMASAAKRMKAVTAEASPKDTVDIIVSEPVRISVKPAPVTTASK
;
A
#
# COMPACT_ATOMS: atom_id res chain seq x y z
N GLY A 1 5.61 -11.27 -34.48
CA GLY A 1 4.16 -11.23 -34.34
C GLY A 1 3.79 -9.96 -33.60
N GLY A 2 3.11 -9.04 -34.26
CA GLY A 2 2.68 -7.78 -33.68
C GLY A 2 1.40 -7.32 -34.37
N THR A 3 0.46 -6.82 -33.57
CA THR A 3 -0.84 -6.24 -33.94
C THR A 3 -0.70 -4.89 -34.65
N ARG A 4 0.37 -4.68 -35.42
CA ARG A 4 0.66 -3.41 -36.10
C ARG A 4 0.93 -3.65 -37.58
N SER A 5 -0.07 -3.33 -38.40
CA SER A 5 0.01 -3.28 -39.86
C SER A 5 0.56 -1.93 -40.31
N ASP A 6 1.83 -1.66 -40.03
CA ASP A 6 2.56 -0.49 -40.53
C ASP A 6 3.66 -0.97 -41.51
N ALA A 7 3.63 -0.45 -42.73
CA ALA A 7 4.57 -0.80 -43.80
C ALA A 7 6.01 -0.35 -43.50
N ASN A 8 6.22 0.57 -42.55
CA ASN A 8 7.54 1.03 -42.12
C ASN A 8 8.21 0.09 -41.11
N ASN A 9 7.53 -0.96 -40.64
CA ASN A 9 8.12 -1.91 -39.72
C ASN A 9 9.20 -2.73 -40.43
N ILE A 10 10.47 -2.52 -40.04
CA ILE A 10 11.60 -3.32 -40.52
C ILE A 10 11.69 -4.60 -39.68
N TYR A 11 11.37 -5.74 -40.29
CA TYR A 11 11.49 -7.04 -39.64
C TYR A 11 12.90 -7.58 -39.78
N ARG A 12 13.46 -8.11 -38.68
CA ARG A 12 14.75 -8.81 -38.65
C ARG A 12 14.55 -10.24 -38.17
N LEU A 13 14.87 -11.21 -39.02
CA LEU A 13 15.02 -12.61 -38.61
C LEU A 13 16.39 -12.79 -37.95
N ILE A 14 16.42 -13.37 -36.76
CA ILE A 14 17.66 -13.70 -36.04
C ILE A 14 17.66 -15.22 -35.82
N VAL A 15 18.65 -15.92 -36.37
CA VAL A 15 18.90 -17.35 -36.11
C VAL A 15 20.19 -17.46 -35.31
N ARG A 16 20.09 -17.93 -34.07
CA ARG A 16 21.23 -18.13 -33.16
C ARG A 16 20.93 -19.24 -32.17
N GLN A 17 21.96 -19.72 -31.46
CA GLN A 17 21.76 -20.59 -30.31
C GLN A 17 20.89 -19.89 -29.25
N ALA A 18 20.05 -20.68 -28.58
CA ALA A 18 19.24 -20.21 -27.46
C ALA A 18 20.15 -19.66 -26.36
N ALA A 19 19.86 -18.45 -25.89
CA ALA A 19 20.53 -17.84 -24.75
C ALA A 19 19.46 -17.55 -23.69
N PRO A 20 19.08 -18.54 -22.87
CA PRO A 20 18.05 -18.38 -21.85
C PRO A 20 18.37 -17.18 -20.96
N ASP A 21 17.41 -16.26 -20.84
CA ASP A 21 17.53 -15.06 -20.02
C ASP A 21 16.14 -14.53 -19.66
N PHE A 22 16.10 -13.49 -18.82
CA PHE A 22 14.88 -12.81 -18.46
C PHE A 22 15.10 -11.30 -18.27
N SER A 23 14.01 -10.54 -18.38
CA SER A 23 13.95 -9.15 -17.95
C SER A 23 12.70 -8.91 -17.14
N LEU A 24 12.79 -7.97 -16.18
CA LEU A 24 11.73 -7.72 -15.22
C LEU A 24 11.23 -6.28 -15.33
N ALA A 25 9.92 -6.14 -15.20
CA ALA A 25 9.27 -4.85 -14.96
C ALA A 25 8.31 -4.98 -13.78
N GLY A 26 8.01 -3.88 -13.11
CA GLY A 26 7.04 -3.91 -12.01
C GLY A 26 6.28 -2.61 -11.84
N TRP A 27 5.16 -2.64 -11.13
CA TRP A 27 4.31 -1.49 -10.83
C TRP A 27 3.58 -1.70 -9.51
N ALA A 28 3.11 -0.61 -8.88
CA ALA A 28 2.28 -0.71 -7.70
C ALA A 28 0.96 -1.39 -8.07
N VAL A 29 0.49 -2.35 -7.27
CA VAL A 29 -0.74 -3.08 -7.56
C VAL A 29 -1.92 -2.12 -7.67
N HIS A 30 -2.72 -2.34 -8.71
CA HIS A 30 -4.00 -1.69 -8.91
C HIS A 30 -5.11 -2.70 -8.68
N MET A 31 -6.16 -2.32 -7.96
CA MET A 31 -7.29 -3.18 -7.67
C MET A 31 -8.56 -2.66 -8.33
N THR A 32 -9.28 -3.54 -9.00
CA THR A 32 -10.61 -3.22 -9.53
C THR A 32 -11.61 -3.20 -8.38
N LEU A 33 -12.33 -2.08 -8.23
CA LEU A 33 -13.21 -1.83 -7.10
C LEU A 33 -14.46 -2.73 -7.09
N ARG A 34 -15.02 -3.01 -8.27
CA ARG A 34 -16.17 -3.90 -8.47
C ARG A 34 -16.11 -4.56 -9.84
N ASN A 35 -16.78 -5.70 -9.98
CA ASN A 35 -16.97 -6.31 -11.28
C ASN A 35 -17.84 -5.39 -12.15
N GLY A 36 -17.23 -4.70 -13.12
CA GLY A 36 -17.89 -3.73 -14.00
C GLY A 36 -17.61 -2.25 -13.71
N ASP A 37 -17.01 -1.93 -12.55
CA ASP A 37 -16.46 -0.60 -12.30
C ASP A 37 -15.12 -0.48 -13.04
N ARG A 38 -14.95 0.64 -13.76
CA ARG A 38 -13.87 0.83 -14.74
C ARG A 38 -12.67 1.57 -14.16
N ALA A 39 -12.81 2.11 -12.96
CA ALA A 39 -11.73 2.75 -12.24
C ALA A 39 -10.87 1.70 -11.51
N ALA A 40 -9.59 1.65 -11.84
CA ALA A 40 -8.62 0.91 -11.07
C ALA A 40 -8.18 1.75 -9.86
N LEU A 41 -8.42 1.25 -8.65
CA LEU A 41 -7.90 1.87 -7.45
C LEU A 41 -6.40 1.63 -7.36
N SER A 42 -5.65 2.72 -7.24
CA SER A 42 -4.23 2.70 -6.93
C SER A 42 -3.98 3.46 -5.63
N LYS A 43 -2.95 3.07 -4.89
CA LYS A 43 -2.48 3.81 -3.72
C LYS A 43 -1.01 4.21 -3.96
N PRO A 44 -0.61 5.44 -3.57
CA PRO A 44 0.77 5.87 -3.73
C PRO A 44 1.69 5.01 -2.88
N MET A 45 2.93 4.77 -3.31
CA MET A 45 3.94 4.03 -2.53
C MET A 45 4.57 4.89 -1.41
N ALA A 46 3.73 5.68 -0.75
CA ALA A 46 3.96 6.33 0.53
C ALA A 46 3.23 5.51 1.59
N LEU A 47 4.00 4.72 2.35
CA LEU A 47 3.48 3.84 3.38
C LEU A 47 3.09 4.66 4.61
N ARG A 48 2.01 4.24 5.28
CA ARG A 48 1.72 4.67 6.64
C ARG A 48 2.37 3.70 7.62
N ALA A 49 2.72 4.14 8.83
CA ALA A 49 3.19 3.21 9.86
C ALA A 49 2.15 2.09 10.10
N GLY A 50 2.60 0.83 10.04
CA GLY A 50 1.77 -0.38 10.11
C GLY A 50 1.07 -0.77 8.80
N ASP A 51 1.40 -0.14 7.68
CA ASP A 51 0.84 -0.45 6.36
C ASP A 51 1.68 -1.50 5.63
N SER A 52 1.04 -2.30 4.77
CA SER A 52 1.73 -3.14 3.79
C SER A 52 1.20 -2.85 2.39
N ARG A 53 2.10 -2.78 1.41
CA ARG A 53 1.80 -2.48 0.01
C ARG A 53 2.48 -3.47 -0.92
N VAL A 54 2.01 -3.53 -2.16
CA VAL A 54 2.46 -4.56 -3.11
C VAL A 54 2.91 -3.93 -4.41
N TYR A 55 4.07 -4.36 -4.88
CA TYR A 55 4.43 -4.29 -6.28
C TYR A 55 4.11 -5.62 -6.96
N GLU A 56 3.48 -5.57 -8.14
CA GLU A 56 3.45 -6.69 -9.07
C GLU A 56 4.71 -6.63 -9.93
N VAL A 57 5.40 -7.75 -10.07
CA VAL A 57 6.64 -7.86 -10.85
C VAL A 57 6.41 -8.90 -11.94
N VAL A 58 6.41 -8.43 -13.19
CA VAL A 58 6.25 -9.26 -14.38
C VAL A 58 7.59 -9.66 -14.97
N VAL A 59 7.62 -10.85 -15.54
CA VAL A 59 8.81 -11.40 -16.22
C VAL A 59 8.56 -11.56 -17.71
N GLN A 60 9.48 -11.00 -18.50
CA GLN A 60 9.66 -11.40 -19.89
C GLN A 60 10.74 -12.46 -19.96
N ARG A 61 10.32 -13.71 -20.12
CA ARG A 61 11.20 -14.88 -20.29
C ARG A 61 11.67 -14.98 -21.74
N ARG A 62 12.96 -15.27 -21.96
CA ARG A 62 13.57 -15.35 -23.30
C ARG A 62 14.22 -16.70 -23.53
N ASP A 63 14.19 -17.14 -24.78
CA ASP A 63 14.91 -18.32 -25.28
C ASP A 63 14.73 -19.59 -24.43
N GLY A 64 13.50 -19.82 -23.95
CA GLY A 64 13.17 -21.02 -23.16
C GLY A 64 13.57 -20.95 -21.68
N PHE A 65 14.00 -19.80 -21.16
CA PHE A 65 14.21 -19.65 -19.72
C PHE A 65 12.90 -19.82 -18.94
N ASP A 66 12.84 -20.84 -18.09
CA ASP A 66 11.64 -21.19 -17.34
C ASP A 66 11.84 -21.14 -15.81
N GLY A 67 13.07 -20.88 -15.35
CA GLY A 67 13.46 -20.98 -13.94
C GLY A 67 12.67 -20.06 -12.99
N GLU A 68 12.69 -20.42 -11.71
CA GLU A 68 12.18 -19.54 -10.66
C GLU A 68 13.03 -18.27 -10.52
N ILE A 69 12.40 -17.18 -10.07
CA ILE A 69 13.07 -15.89 -9.84
C ILE A 69 12.71 -15.42 -8.43
N GLU A 70 13.75 -15.19 -7.62
CA GLU A 70 13.64 -14.56 -6.31
C GLU A 70 13.69 -13.04 -6.48
N ILE A 71 12.74 -12.31 -5.90
CA ILE A 71 12.69 -10.85 -5.97
C ILE A 71 13.18 -10.29 -4.63
N SER A 72 14.11 -9.35 -4.67
CA SER A 72 14.58 -8.61 -3.49
C SER A 72 14.45 -7.11 -3.72
N MET A 73 14.41 -6.37 -2.61
CA MET A 73 14.42 -4.91 -2.62
C MET A 73 15.32 -4.38 -1.51
N ASP A 74 16.21 -3.48 -1.89
CA ASP A 74 17.26 -2.92 -1.05
C ASP A 74 17.14 -1.40 -0.95
N ASN A 75 17.92 -0.81 -0.03
CA ASN A 75 17.95 0.62 0.26
C ASN A 75 16.57 1.17 0.66
N LEU A 76 15.90 0.50 1.60
CA LEU A 76 14.61 0.91 2.15
C LEU A 76 14.77 1.91 3.31
N PRO A 77 13.75 2.76 3.58
CA PRO A 77 13.79 3.63 4.75
C PRO A 77 13.82 2.82 6.06
N PRO A 78 14.39 3.34 7.16
CA PRO A 78 14.34 2.69 8.46
C PRO A 78 12.91 2.34 8.88
N GLY A 79 12.71 1.12 9.37
CA GLY A 79 11.38 0.62 9.75
C GLY A 79 10.52 0.12 8.58
N VAL A 80 11.04 0.11 7.35
CA VAL A 80 10.41 -0.53 6.19
C VAL A 80 11.19 -1.79 5.79
N SER A 81 10.47 -2.86 5.52
CA SER A 81 11.00 -4.14 5.04
C SER A 81 10.32 -4.55 3.74
N ALA A 82 10.94 -5.47 3.00
CA ALA A 82 10.35 -6.05 1.81
C ALA A 82 10.51 -7.57 1.79
N ALA A 83 9.49 -8.27 1.29
CA ALA A 83 9.51 -9.72 1.08
C ALA A 83 9.01 -10.05 -0.33
N GLY A 84 9.87 -10.65 -1.13
CA GLY A 84 9.51 -11.16 -2.45
C GLY A 84 8.69 -12.43 -2.35
N LEU A 85 7.52 -12.43 -2.95
CA LEU A 85 6.80 -13.66 -3.27
C LEU A 85 7.41 -14.20 -4.56
N LYS A 86 8.18 -15.30 -4.44
CA LYS A 86 8.92 -15.94 -5.53
C LYS A 86 8.09 -16.02 -6.83
N ILE A 87 8.67 -15.61 -7.96
CA ILE A 87 8.10 -15.90 -9.28
C ILE A 87 8.40 -17.37 -9.57
N ALA A 88 7.42 -18.24 -9.39
CA ALA A 88 7.62 -19.67 -9.62
C ALA A 88 7.95 -19.99 -11.08
N LYS A 89 8.48 -21.20 -11.28
CA LYS A 89 8.84 -21.74 -12.59
C LYS A 89 7.70 -21.55 -13.60
N GLY A 90 8.01 -20.94 -14.75
CA GLY A 90 7.05 -20.65 -15.82
C GLY A 90 5.94 -19.66 -15.52
N LYS A 91 5.88 -19.09 -14.31
CA LYS A 91 4.89 -18.06 -14.00
C LYS A 91 5.29 -16.71 -14.63
N PRO A 92 4.30 -15.94 -15.12
CA PRO A 92 4.54 -14.67 -15.80
C PRO A 92 4.74 -13.49 -14.85
N TYR A 93 4.43 -13.64 -13.57
CA TYR A 93 4.58 -12.60 -12.56
C TYR A 93 4.72 -13.18 -11.14
N GLY A 94 5.16 -12.32 -10.24
CA GLY A 94 5.09 -12.50 -8.78
C GLY A 94 4.80 -11.16 -8.11
N HIS A 95 4.88 -11.14 -6.79
CA HIS A 95 4.58 -9.95 -6.00
C HIS A 95 5.73 -9.64 -5.05
N LEU A 96 5.90 -8.39 -4.69
CA LEU A 96 6.85 -7.93 -3.70
C LEU A 96 6.08 -7.11 -2.66
N ILE A 97 6.07 -7.59 -1.42
CA ILE A 97 5.34 -6.98 -0.31
C ILE A 97 6.29 -6.04 0.42
N LEU A 98 5.93 -4.77 0.55
CA LEU A 98 6.62 -3.79 1.38
C LEU A 98 5.81 -3.58 2.65
N THR A 99 6.45 -3.67 3.82
CA THR A 99 5.79 -3.54 5.12
C THR A 99 6.49 -2.45 5.93
N ALA A 100 5.75 -1.45 6.37
CA ALA A 100 6.19 -0.48 7.36
C ALA A 100 5.80 -0.94 8.75
N ALA A 101 6.76 -0.99 9.68
CA ALA A 101 6.50 -1.32 11.08
C ALA A 101 5.46 -0.36 11.70
N GLY A 102 4.69 -0.83 12.69
CA GLY A 102 3.63 -0.04 13.34
C GLY A 102 4.11 1.22 14.08
N ASP A 103 5.42 1.29 14.34
CA ASP A 103 6.15 2.37 14.98
C ASP A 103 7.21 3.01 14.07
N ALA A 104 7.22 2.65 12.77
CA ALA A 104 8.13 3.23 11.79
C ALA A 104 8.04 4.76 11.78
N LYS A 105 9.20 5.41 11.75
CA LYS A 105 9.33 6.88 11.75
C LYS A 105 9.37 7.43 10.33
N PRO A 106 9.06 8.73 10.15
CA PRO A 106 9.10 9.34 8.83
C PRO A 106 10.45 9.13 8.17
N GLY A 107 10.42 8.67 6.92
CA GLY A 107 11.63 8.28 6.21
C GLY A 107 11.40 8.23 4.71
N PHE A 108 12.48 8.37 3.97
CA PHE A 108 12.50 8.35 2.51
C PHE A 108 13.79 7.73 2.02
N SER A 109 13.70 6.95 0.93
CA SER A 109 14.86 6.43 0.21
C SER A 109 14.53 6.21 -1.27
N LEU A 110 15.58 6.12 -2.08
CA LEU A 110 15.51 5.65 -3.45
C LEU A 110 15.95 4.18 -3.49
N ALA A 111 14.98 3.29 -3.47
CA ALA A 111 15.22 1.87 -3.38
C ALA A 111 15.66 1.27 -4.73
N SER A 112 16.16 0.03 -4.68
CA SER A 112 16.45 -0.78 -5.85
C SER A 112 15.78 -2.13 -5.73
N ILE A 113 15.19 -2.63 -6.81
CA ILE A 113 14.57 -3.96 -6.85
C ILE A 113 15.37 -4.82 -7.83
N THR A 114 15.69 -6.05 -7.41
CA THR A 114 16.39 -7.02 -8.26
C THR A 114 15.64 -8.35 -8.30
N GLY A 115 15.83 -9.09 -9.38
CA GLY A 115 15.41 -10.47 -9.50
C GLY A 115 16.60 -11.36 -9.78
N LYS A 116 16.72 -12.43 -9.00
CA LYS A 116 17.82 -13.38 -9.02
C LYS A 116 17.30 -14.75 -9.46
N ALA A 117 18.01 -15.39 -10.39
CA ALA A 117 17.70 -16.72 -10.87
C ALA A 117 18.96 -17.48 -11.27
N VAL A 118 18.83 -18.80 -11.45
CA VAL A 118 19.91 -19.66 -11.94
C VAL A 118 19.71 -19.94 -13.43
N ILE A 119 20.72 -19.60 -14.24
CA ILE A 119 20.79 -19.87 -15.68
C ILE A 119 22.03 -20.72 -15.92
N ASN A 120 21.85 -21.92 -16.48
CA ASN A 120 22.95 -22.86 -16.78
C ASN A 120 23.88 -23.10 -15.57
N GLY A 121 23.29 -23.25 -14.37
CA GLY A 121 24.03 -23.46 -13.12
C GLY A 121 24.73 -22.23 -12.55
N LYS A 122 24.58 -21.05 -13.18
CA LYS A 122 25.14 -19.79 -12.69
C LYS A 122 24.04 -18.86 -12.21
N GLU A 123 24.28 -18.20 -11.09
CA GLU A 123 23.40 -17.17 -10.58
C GLU A 123 23.49 -15.89 -11.43
N VAL A 124 22.34 -15.36 -11.83
CA VAL A 124 22.20 -14.16 -12.63
C VAL A 124 21.21 -13.23 -11.95
N THR A 125 21.62 -11.97 -11.79
CA THR A 125 20.79 -10.90 -11.22
C THR A 125 20.39 -9.91 -12.31
N ARG A 126 19.12 -9.51 -12.32
CA ARG A 126 18.55 -8.53 -13.24
C ARG A 126 17.83 -7.43 -12.45
N PRO A 127 17.97 -6.15 -12.82
CA PRO A 127 17.20 -5.09 -12.20
C PRO A 127 15.73 -5.20 -12.62
N VAL A 128 14.82 -4.86 -11.71
CA VAL A 128 13.39 -4.66 -12.04
C VAL A 128 13.20 -3.22 -12.48
N ARG A 129 12.70 -3.03 -13.71
CA ARG A 129 12.37 -1.69 -14.23
C ARG A 129 10.98 -1.30 -13.76
N MET A 130 10.89 -0.34 -12.86
CA MET A 130 9.60 0.14 -12.39
C MET A 130 8.89 0.95 -13.46
N ALA A 131 7.59 0.73 -13.60
CA ALA A 131 6.69 1.42 -14.49
C ALA A 131 5.55 2.07 -13.70
N SER A 132 5.03 3.17 -14.24
CA SER A 132 3.82 3.84 -13.77
C SER A 132 3.05 4.35 -14.98
N MET A 133 1.77 4.63 -14.80
CA MET A 133 1.03 5.42 -15.80
C MET A 133 1.50 6.88 -15.73
N GLU A 134 1.57 7.53 -16.89
CA GLU A 134 1.79 8.97 -17.00
C GLU A 134 0.59 9.74 -16.44
N TRP A 135 -0.62 9.25 -16.72
CA TRP A 135 -1.89 9.83 -16.30
C TRP A 135 -2.83 8.75 -15.72
N PRO A 136 -3.73 9.09 -14.78
CA PRO A 136 -4.75 8.17 -14.33
C PRO A 136 -5.62 7.71 -15.51
N VAL A 137 -5.81 6.40 -15.65
CA VAL A 137 -6.72 5.81 -16.65
C VAL A 137 -8.12 5.77 -16.04
N LYS A 138 -9.02 6.63 -16.51
CA LYS A 138 -10.37 6.74 -15.92
C LYS A 138 -11.34 5.72 -16.51
N ASP A 139 -11.25 5.46 -17.82
CA ASP A 139 -11.96 4.38 -18.50
C ASP A 139 -11.01 3.51 -19.35
N ALA A 140 -10.62 2.35 -18.80
CA ALA A 140 -9.71 1.41 -19.46
C ALA A 140 -10.25 0.80 -20.78
N LYS A 141 -11.52 1.00 -21.15
CA LYS A 141 -12.07 0.55 -22.44
C LYS A 141 -11.91 1.57 -23.57
N GLY A 142 -11.92 2.86 -23.23
CA GLY A 142 -11.89 3.96 -24.19
C GLY A 142 -10.53 4.69 -24.25
N GLU A 143 -9.73 4.57 -23.20
CA GLU A 143 -8.43 5.21 -23.10
C GLU A 143 -7.30 4.23 -23.44
N ILE A 144 -6.34 4.70 -24.21
CA ILE A 144 -5.08 3.98 -24.43
C ILE A 144 -4.15 4.33 -23.27
N PRO A 145 -3.75 3.39 -22.41
CA PRO A 145 -2.83 3.66 -21.32
C PRO A 145 -1.49 4.18 -21.85
N ALA A 146 -0.94 5.20 -21.19
CA ALA A 146 0.40 5.73 -21.47
C ALA A 146 1.35 5.34 -20.32
N PRO A 147 1.91 4.11 -20.33
CA PRO A 147 2.90 3.70 -19.34
C PRO A 147 4.25 4.38 -19.62
N ARG A 148 4.97 4.68 -18.54
CA ARG A 148 6.36 5.15 -18.57
C ARG A 148 7.20 4.35 -17.60
N LEU A 149 8.49 4.20 -17.91
CA LEU A 149 9.46 3.73 -16.93
C LEU A 149 9.82 4.86 -15.96
N MET A 150 10.01 4.50 -14.70
CA MET A 150 10.53 5.39 -13.68
C MET A 150 12.07 5.39 -13.72
N ALA A 151 12.68 6.54 -13.42
CA ALA A 151 14.12 6.65 -13.28
C ALA A 151 14.58 6.00 -11.96
N ASP A 152 13.88 6.32 -10.87
CA ASP A 152 14.16 5.85 -9.52
C ASP A 152 12.92 5.19 -8.90
N ILE A 153 13.11 4.51 -7.76
CA ILE A 153 12.03 3.84 -7.01
C ILE A 153 11.90 4.53 -5.64
N PRO A 154 11.11 5.61 -5.54
CA PRO A 154 10.92 6.30 -4.27
C PRO A 154 10.06 5.44 -3.33
N VAL A 155 10.56 5.23 -2.11
CA VAL A 155 9.80 4.65 -1.01
C VAL A 155 9.82 5.62 0.15
N SER A 156 8.64 5.95 0.66
CA SER A 156 8.50 6.76 1.87
C SER A 156 7.61 6.08 2.89
N VAL A 157 7.83 6.43 4.15
CA VAL A 157 6.97 6.07 5.28
C VAL A 157 6.66 7.33 6.08
N THR A 158 5.45 7.42 6.62
CA THR A 158 5.03 8.49 7.55
C THR A 158 4.36 7.90 8.79
N ASP A 159 4.53 8.57 9.94
CA ASP A 159 3.77 8.32 11.17
C ASP A 159 2.73 9.40 11.48
N SER A 160 2.60 10.42 10.62
CA SER A 160 1.56 11.46 10.73
C SER A 160 0.14 10.87 10.64
N GLU A 161 0.01 9.76 9.92
CA GLU A 161 -1.17 8.93 9.85
C GLU A 161 -0.76 7.47 9.90
N LYS A 162 -1.42 6.66 10.73
CA LYS A 162 -1.19 5.22 10.79
C LYS A 162 -2.08 4.50 9.78
N SER A 163 -1.70 3.27 9.42
CA SER A 163 -2.55 2.44 8.55
C SER A 163 -3.95 2.27 9.15
N PRO A 164 -5.04 2.39 8.36
CA PRO A 164 -6.41 2.17 8.83
C PRO A 164 -6.62 0.80 9.49
N VAL A 165 -5.93 -0.22 8.98
CA VAL A 165 -5.86 -1.56 9.56
C VAL A 165 -4.51 -2.20 9.26
N SER A 166 -3.96 -2.93 10.23
CA SER A 166 -2.79 -3.80 10.03
C SER A 166 -3.21 -5.25 10.23
N ILE A 167 -2.76 -6.15 9.34
CA ILE A 167 -2.96 -7.60 9.46
C ILE A 167 -1.59 -8.25 9.48
N ALA A 168 -1.30 -9.02 10.52
CA ALA A 168 -0.06 -9.79 10.65
C ALA A 168 -0.37 -11.19 11.16
N ALA A 169 0.53 -12.14 10.95
CA ALA A 169 0.46 -13.41 11.68
C ALA A 169 0.68 -13.13 13.18
N ALA A 170 0.00 -13.88 14.05
CA ALA A 170 0.10 -13.69 15.50
C ALA A 170 1.53 -13.96 16.01
N GLU A 171 2.24 -14.89 15.36
CA GLU A 171 3.65 -15.17 15.58
C GLU A 171 4.44 -15.04 14.27
N ASN A 172 5.60 -14.36 14.33
CA ASN A 172 6.53 -14.28 13.20
C ASN A 172 7.42 -15.54 13.14
N LYS A 173 6.85 -16.63 12.64
CA LYS A 173 7.54 -17.91 12.41
C LYS A 173 7.23 -18.47 11.03
N VAL A 174 7.91 -19.56 10.69
CA VAL A 174 7.52 -20.39 9.55
C VAL A 174 6.40 -21.32 10.03
N TYR A 175 5.25 -21.26 9.38
CA TYR A 175 4.11 -22.14 9.66
C TYR A 175 4.28 -23.43 8.88
N GLU A 176 4.31 -24.56 9.58
CA GLU A 176 4.51 -25.87 8.95
C GLU A 176 3.20 -26.65 8.86
N ALA A 177 3.00 -27.36 7.74
CA ALA A 177 1.88 -28.28 7.54
C ALA A 177 2.30 -29.40 6.59
N THR A 178 1.59 -30.53 6.65
CA THR A 178 1.77 -31.61 5.68
C THR A 178 0.96 -31.32 4.41
N ALA A 179 1.51 -31.66 3.24
CA ALA A 179 0.80 -31.53 1.98
C ALA A 179 -0.55 -32.26 2.03
N GLY A 180 -1.62 -31.56 1.68
CA GLY A 180 -3.00 -32.07 1.73
C GLY A 180 -3.75 -31.81 3.03
N GLU A 181 -3.11 -31.26 4.07
CA GLU A 181 -3.78 -30.84 5.30
C GLU A 181 -4.30 -29.40 5.21
N THR A 182 -5.18 -29.03 6.16
CA THR A 182 -5.57 -27.64 6.34
C THR A 182 -4.59 -26.95 7.28
N LEU A 183 -3.83 -26.00 6.76
CA LEU A 183 -2.95 -25.15 7.57
C LEU A 183 -3.74 -24.00 8.19
N LYS A 184 -3.67 -23.86 9.51
CA LYS A 184 -4.30 -22.77 10.27
C LYS A 184 -3.28 -21.73 10.66
N ILE A 185 -3.52 -20.48 10.26
CA ILE A 185 -2.64 -19.34 10.57
C ILE A 185 -3.42 -18.36 11.45
N PRO A 186 -3.06 -18.21 12.74
CA PRO A 186 -3.63 -17.18 13.58
C PRO A 186 -3.14 -15.81 13.12
N LEU A 187 -4.08 -14.92 12.86
CA LEU A 187 -3.87 -13.54 12.45
C LEU A 187 -4.18 -12.60 13.62
N LYS A 188 -3.36 -11.57 13.77
CA LYS A 188 -3.58 -10.42 14.62
C LYS A 188 -3.97 -9.23 13.76
N LEU A 189 -5.04 -8.55 14.15
CA LEU A 189 -5.58 -7.40 13.44
C LEU A 189 -5.59 -6.17 14.34
N THR A 190 -5.10 -5.05 13.81
CA THR A 190 -5.09 -3.77 14.51
C THR A 190 -5.91 -2.76 13.71
N TRP A 191 -7.19 -2.62 14.05
CA TRP A 191 -8.10 -1.64 13.45
C TRP A 191 -7.88 -0.27 14.10
N ARG A 192 -7.65 0.76 13.29
CA ARG A 192 -7.44 2.15 13.76
C ARG A 192 -8.52 3.10 13.26
N ASN A 193 -9.11 2.79 12.10
CA ASN A 193 -10.23 3.54 11.56
C ASN A 193 -11.51 2.70 11.62
N ASP A 194 -12.66 3.37 11.54
CA ASP A 194 -13.93 2.71 11.30
C ASP A 194 -14.02 2.24 9.84
N PHE A 195 -14.71 1.12 9.63
CA PHE A 195 -14.99 0.55 8.32
C PHE A 195 -16.49 0.31 8.16
N ASN A 196 -16.97 0.42 6.93
CA ASN A 196 -18.36 0.12 6.59
C ASN A 196 -18.54 -1.37 6.31
N GLY A 197 -19.74 -1.89 6.62
CA GLY A 197 -20.09 -3.31 6.47
C GLY A 197 -19.84 -4.12 7.73
N THR A 198 -19.95 -5.44 7.62
CA THR A 198 -19.75 -6.39 8.73
C THR A 198 -18.42 -7.14 8.64
N SER A 199 -17.87 -7.32 7.43
CA SER A 199 -16.61 -8.02 7.17
C SER A 199 -15.85 -7.41 5.98
N ILE A 200 -14.56 -7.73 5.89
CA ILE A 200 -13.74 -7.57 4.69
C ILE A 200 -13.54 -8.92 4.02
N LYS A 201 -13.55 -8.96 2.68
CA LYS A 201 -13.34 -10.17 1.88
C LYS A 201 -11.87 -10.36 1.55
N VAL A 202 -11.28 -11.44 2.02
CA VAL A 202 -9.83 -11.67 1.96
C VAL A 202 -9.48 -12.72 0.91
N LYS A 203 -8.42 -12.43 0.16
CA LYS A 203 -7.74 -13.31 -0.81
C LYS A 203 -6.27 -13.44 -0.45
N ALA A 204 -5.54 -14.28 -1.18
CA ALA A 204 -4.11 -14.46 -1.00
C ALA A 204 -3.32 -14.16 -2.28
N TYR A 205 -2.16 -13.54 -2.11
CA TYR A 205 -1.06 -13.54 -3.05
C TYR A 205 -0.10 -14.69 -2.75
N GLY A 206 0.63 -15.13 -3.76
CA GLY A 206 1.66 -16.18 -3.65
C GLY A 206 1.35 -17.36 -4.58
N ASP A 207 2.40 -17.94 -5.15
CA ASP A 207 2.26 -19.12 -6.02
C ASP A 207 1.65 -20.29 -5.24
N GLY A 208 0.69 -20.98 -5.84
CA GLY A 208 -0.08 -22.04 -5.18
C GLY A 208 -1.22 -21.56 -4.27
N PHE A 209 -1.24 -20.28 -3.87
CA PHE A 209 -2.25 -19.72 -2.95
C PHE A 209 -3.18 -18.69 -3.58
N SER A 210 -2.91 -18.22 -4.80
CA SER A 210 -3.78 -17.27 -5.52
C SER A 210 -5.20 -17.80 -5.79
N GLY A 211 -5.39 -19.12 -5.74
CA GLY A 211 -6.68 -19.79 -5.87
C GLY A 211 -7.44 -19.97 -4.55
N LEU A 212 -6.95 -19.42 -3.44
CA LEU A 212 -7.59 -19.55 -2.13
C LEU A 212 -9.02 -18.99 -2.20
N LYS A 213 -9.98 -19.80 -1.74
CA LYS A 213 -11.37 -19.39 -1.63
C LYS A 213 -11.45 -18.15 -0.73
N GLU A 214 -12.15 -17.12 -1.21
CA GLU A 214 -12.41 -15.91 -0.43
C GLU A 214 -13.03 -16.26 0.93
N PHE A 215 -12.53 -15.62 1.99
CA PHE A 215 -13.08 -15.74 3.33
C PHE A 215 -13.29 -14.36 3.97
N ASP A 216 -14.18 -14.30 4.95
CA ASP A 216 -14.58 -13.07 5.61
C ASP A 216 -13.85 -12.88 6.94
N ILE A 217 -13.24 -11.71 7.11
CA ILE A 217 -12.75 -11.26 8.42
C ILE A 217 -13.73 -10.22 8.97
N PRO A 218 -14.36 -10.45 10.15
CA PRO A 218 -15.24 -9.47 10.75
C PRO A 218 -14.52 -8.16 11.09
N ILE A 219 -15.16 -7.03 10.79
CA ILE A 219 -14.66 -5.70 11.15
C ILE A 219 -14.58 -5.59 12.69
N LYS A 220 -13.52 -4.96 13.21
CA LYS A 220 -13.17 -4.86 14.64
C LYS A 220 -12.70 -6.16 15.32
N ALA A 221 -12.65 -7.30 14.63
CA ALA A 221 -12.04 -8.51 15.19
C ALA A 221 -10.55 -8.26 15.48
N ALA A 222 -10.11 -8.53 16.71
CA ALA A 222 -8.69 -8.40 17.09
C ALA A 222 -7.84 -9.57 16.56
N THR A 223 -8.47 -10.71 16.34
CA THR A 223 -7.83 -11.94 15.87
C THR A 223 -8.73 -12.67 14.88
N HIS A 224 -8.13 -13.45 13.99
CA HIS A 224 -8.84 -14.36 13.08
C HIS A 224 -7.97 -15.58 12.78
N GLU A 225 -8.56 -16.74 12.48
CA GLU A 225 -7.80 -17.93 12.06
C GLU A 225 -8.01 -18.13 10.56
N ALA A 226 -6.96 -17.89 9.76
CA ALA A 226 -6.99 -18.17 8.33
C ALA A 226 -6.75 -19.66 8.10
N ALA A 227 -7.74 -20.35 7.53
CA ALA A 227 -7.65 -21.76 7.18
C ALA A 227 -7.30 -21.92 5.70
N LEU A 228 -6.12 -22.48 5.42
CA LEU A 228 -5.61 -22.76 4.08
C LEU A 228 -5.74 -24.25 3.79
N ASP A 229 -6.73 -24.62 2.98
CA ASP A 229 -6.92 -26.00 2.52
C ASP A 229 -5.87 -26.34 1.45
N LEU A 230 -4.77 -26.98 1.85
CA LEU A 230 -3.66 -27.29 0.94
C LEU A 230 -4.03 -28.39 -0.07
N ALA A 231 -5.00 -29.26 0.25
CA ALA A 231 -5.50 -30.27 -0.67
C ALA A 231 -6.31 -29.62 -1.81
N ALA A 232 -7.26 -28.75 -1.47
CA ALA A 232 -8.05 -28.03 -2.46
C ALA A 232 -7.19 -27.14 -3.36
N LEU A 233 -6.14 -26.53 -2.80
CA LEU A 233 -5.17 -25.70 -3.52
C LEU A 233 -4.12 -26.51 -4.30
N LYS A 234 -3.97 -27.81 -4.03
CA LYS A 234 -2.95 -28.68 -4.62
C LYS A 234 -1.53 -28.12 -4.42
N VAL A 235 -1.26 -27.62 -3.22
CA VAL A 235 0.05 -27.06 -2.87
C VAL A 235 1.08 -28.19 -2.79
N ALA A 236 2.16 -28.07 -3.55
CA ALA A 236 3.26 -29.03 -3.52
C ALA A 236 4.10 -28.86 -2.22
N PRO A 237 4.87 -29.87 -1.81
CA PRO A 237 5.87 -29.68 -0.76
C PRO A 237 6.90 -28.62 -1.17
N GLY A 238 7.25 -27.75 -0.23
CA GLY A 238 8.18 -26.64 -0.47
C GLY A 238 7.96 -25.48 0.49
N ASP A 239 8.80 -24.47 0.34
CA ASP A 239 8.74 -23.24 1.12
C ASP A 239 8.07 -22.12 0.32
N TYR A 240 7.11 -21.46 0.96
CA TYR A 240 6.26 -20.44 0.38
C TYR A 240 6.29 -19.18 1.23
N THR A 241 6.19 -18.04 0.56
CA THR A 241 5.82 -16.77 1.20
C THR A 241 4.53 -16.31 0.54
N ILE A 242 3.56 -15.95 1.35
CA ILE A 242 2.25 -15.45 0.91
C ILE A 242 1.93 -14.13 1.60
N ALA A 243 0.94 -13.42 1.09
CA ALA A 243 0.32 -12.30 1.81
C ALA A 243 -1.18 -12.31 1.55
N PHE A 244 -1.96 -11.90 2.53
CA PHE A 244 -3.40 -11.72 2.36
C PHE A 244 -3.70 -10.31 1.86
N TYR A 245 -4.75 -10.17 1.07
CA TYR A 245 -5.19 -8.87 0.60
C TYR A 245 -6.71 -8.75 0.54
N SER A 246 -7.20 -7.51 0.64
CA SER A 246 -8.62 -7.18 0.65
C SER A 246 -8.87 -5.76 0.18
N LEU A 247 -10.14 -5.46 -0.13
CA LEU A 247 -10.65 -4.12 -0.27
C LEU A 247 -11.62 -3.83 0.89
N GLY A 248 -11.45 -2.69 1.54
CA GLY A 248 -12.34 -2.22 2.59
C GLY A 248 -12.78 -0.77 2.35
N ILE A 249 -13.97 -0.40 2.80
CA ILE A 249 -14.42 1.00 2.82
C ILE A 249 -14.13 1.54 4.21
N CYS A 250 -13.10 2.37 4.36
CA CYS A 250 -12.73 2.98 5.63
C CYS A 250 -13.21 4.43 5.72
N LYS A 251 -13.52 4.86 6.94
CA LYS A 251 -13.76 6.27 7.23
C LYS A 251 -12.42 6.96 7.44
N TYR A 252 -12.10 7.87 6.54
CA TYR A 252 -10.86 8.65 6.56
C TYR A 252 -11.15 10.09 7.00
N SER A 253 -10.34 10.59 7.93
CA SER A 253 -10.37 11.97 8.39
C SER A 253 -8.99 12.58 8.17
N TYR A 254 -8.92 13.67 7.42
CA TYR A 254 -7.65 14.34 7.15
C TYR A 254 -7.24 15.22 8.34
N ASN A 255 -6.04 15.01 8.86
CA ASN A 255 -5.44 15.81 9.93
C ASN A 255 -6.39 16.19 11.10
N PRO A 256 -7.04 15.21 11.76
CA PRO A 256 -7.99 15.50 12.84
C PRO A 256 -7.36 16.24 14.03
N ALA A 257 -6.03 16.12 14.22
CA ALA A 257 -5.29 16.83 15.26
C ALA A 257 -5.24 18.35 15.05
N ALA A 258 -5.49 18.86 13.83
CA ALA A 258 -5.54 20.29 13.58
C ALA A 258 -6.82 20.95 14.12
N VAL A 259 -7.90 20.20 14.33
CA VAL A 259 -9.17 20.72 14.87
C VAL A 259 -8.99 21.31 16.27
N PRO A 260 -8.47 20.59 17.29
CA PRO A 260 -8.27 21.16 18.62
C PRO A 260 -7.24 22.31 18.63
N LEU A 261 -6.27 22.29 17.73
CA LEU A 261 -5.30 23.40 17.60
C LEU A 261 -5.97 24.67 17.06
N ALA A 262 -6.82 24.54 16.04
CA ALA A 262 -7.56 25.65 15.47
C ALA A 262 -8.63 26.18 16.45
N GLU A 263 -9.24 25.31 17.26
CA GLU A 263 -10.18 25.69 18.32
C GLU A 263 -9.48 26.55 19.39
N ALA A 264 -8.29 26.13 19.83
CA ALA A 264 -7.48 26.90 20.78
C ALA A 264 -7.03 28.25 20.21
N GLU A 265 -6.65 28.30 18.93
CA GLU A 265 -6.30 29.53 18.22
C GLU A 265 -7.50 30.49 18.14
N GLN A 266 -8.69 29.98 17.79
CA GLN A 266 -9.92 30.76 17.75
C GLN A 266 -10.25 31.36 19.11
N LYS A 267 -10.23 30.54 20.18
CA LYS A 267 -10.52 31.01 21.54
C LYS A 267 -9.56 32.12 21.98
N LYS A 268 -8.26 31.95 21.72
CA LYS A 268 -7.25 32.97 22.03
C LYS A 268 -7.48 34.27 21.24
N ALA A 269 -7.87 34.16 19.97
CA ALA A 269 -8.15 35.34 19.15
C ALA A 269 -9.42 36.07 19.60
N GLU A 270 -10.45 35.34 20.05
CA GLU A 270 -11.67 35.91 20.64
C GLU A 270 -11.36 36.67 21.94
N GLU A 271 -10.54 36.11 22.83
CA GLU A 271 -10.10 36.77 24.07
C GLU A 271 -9.28 38.05 23.80
N LEU A 272 -8.37 38.02 22.82
CA LEU A 272 -7.58 39.19 22.42
C LEU A 272 -8.44 40.29 21.80
N ALA A 273 -9.42 39.93 20.97
CA ALA A 273 -10.35 40.89 20.40
C ALA A 273 -11.27 41.52 21.46
N ALA A 274 -11.76 40.72 22.42
CA ALA A 274 -12.51 41.24 23.56
C ALA A 274 -11.67 42.21 24.41
N THR A 275 -10.41 41.85 24.69
CA THR A 275 -9.48 42.71 25.44
C THR A 275 -9.19 44.01 24.70
N ALA A 276 -8.92 43.95 23.39
CA ALA A 276 -8.67 45.12 22.57
C ALA A 276 -9.90 46.04 22.46
N ALA A 277 -11.11 45.48 22.40
CA ALA A 277 -12.35 46.24 22.42
C ALA A 277 -12.57 46.95 23.77
N GLU A 278 -12.27 46.29 24.89
CA GLU A 278 -12.34 46.92 26.22
C GLU A 278 -11.27 48.01 26.42
N GLU A 279 -10.05 47.81 25.92
CA GLU A 279 -9.02 48.85 25.89
C GLU A 279 -9.46 50.06 25.05
N ALA A 280 -10.00 49.83 23.84
CA ALA A 280 -10.50 50.90 22.99
C ALA A 280 -11.61 51.72 23.67
N LYS A 281 -12.55 51.07 24.37
CA LYS A 281 -13.59 51.76 25.16
C LYS A 281 -13.01 52.65 26.26
N LYS A 282 -11.97 52.19 26.97
CA LYS A 282 -11.33 52.96 28.07
C LYS A 282 -10.61 54.21 27.58
N VAL A 283 -10.08 54.17 26.36
CA VAL A 283 -9.25 55.24 25.79
C VAL A 283 -10.07 56.20 24.91
N ALA A 284 -11.33 55.85 24.58
CA ALA A 284 -12.23 56.57 23.67
C ALA A 284 -12.54 58.05 24.02
N ALA A 285 -12.15 58.54 25.20
CA ALA A 285 -12.33 59.92 25.64
C ALA A 285 -11.02 60.59 26.11
N THR A 286 -9.87 60.02 25.71
CA THR A 286 -8.54 60.53 26.07
C THR A 286 -7.88 61.25 24.88
N ASP A 287 -6.55 61.31 24.84
CA ASP A 287 -5.79 61.92 23.75
C ASP A 287 -6.13 61.30 22.37
N ALA A 288 -6.17 62.14 21.33
CA ALA A 288 -6.55 61.75 19.98
C ALA A 288 -5.63 60.66 19.38
N ASN A 289 -4.35 60.68 19.73
CA ASN A 289 -3.38 59.70 19.26
C ASN A 289 -3.59 58.34 19.95
N ALA A 290 -3.88 58.34 21.26
CA ALA A 290 -4.18 57.13 22.02
C ALA A 290 -5.46 56.44 21.52
N THR A 291 -6.50 57.22 21.22
CA THR A 291 -7.76 56.72 20.63
C THR A 291 -7.51 56.05 19.28
N LYS A 292 -6.69 56.66 18.42
CA LYS A 292 -6.36 56.10 17.10
C LYS A 292 -5.61 54.77 17.19
N VAL A 293 -4.60 54.69 18.07
CA VAL A 293 -3.82 53.46 18.28
C VAL A 293 -4.68 52.32 18.82
N ALA A 294 -5.58 52.61 19.78
CA ALA A 294 -6.46 51.59 20.33
C ALA A 294 -7.48 51.07 19.30
N ALA A 295 -8.03 51.96 18.45
CA ALA A 295 -8.92 51.57 17.36
C ALA A 295 -8.22 50.70 16.30
N GLU A 296 -6.97 51.00 15.94
CA GLU A 296 -6.16 50.18 15.03
C GLU A 296 -5.92 48.78 15.62
N LYS A 297 -5.57 48.71 16.91
CA LYS A 297 -5.34 47.45 17.64
C LYS A 297 -6.62 46.60 17.73
N GLN A 298 -7.77 47.23 18.00
CA GLN A 298 -9.07 46.55 17.98
C GLN A 298 -9.37 45.97 16.59
N LYS A 299 -9.20 46.76 15.53
CA LYS A 299 -9.44 46.31 14.14
C LYS A 299 -8.53 45.14 13.75
N GLN A 300 -7.25 45.17 14.17
CA GLN A 300 -6.32 44.07 13.95
C GLN A 300 -6.74 42.80 14.71
N ALA A 301 -7.19 42.94 15.95
CA ALA A 301 -7.65 41.81 16.75
C ALA A 301 -8.96 41.20 16.22
N GLU A 302 -9.90 42.01 15.74
CA GLU A 302 -11.12 41.56 15.06
C GLU A 302 -10.80 40.83 13.75
N ALA A 303 -9.85 41.34 12.95
CA ALA A 303 -9.39 40.67 11.74
C ALA A 303 -8.72 39.31 12.05
N ALA A 304 -7.92 39.24 13.12
CA ALA A 304 -7.31 38.01 13.59
C ALA A 304 -8.36 37.00 14.07
N MET A 305 -9.38 37.44 14.82
CA MET A 305 -10.52 36.61 15.24
C MET A 305 -11.27 36.05 14.02
N ALA A 306 -11.60 36.89 13.04
CA ALA A 306 -12.28 36.46 11.82
C ALA A 306 -11.46 35.44 11.01
N SER A 307 -10.14 35.63 10.95
CA SER A 307 -9.22 34.69 10.30
C SER A 307 -9.17 33.34 11.03
N ALA A 308 -9.05 33.36 12.37
CA ALA A 308 -9.03 32.15 13.19
C ALA A 308 -10.37 31.37 13.09
N ALA A 309 -11.51 32.06 13.13
CA ALA A 309 -12.83 31.44 12.93
C ALA A 309 -12.97 30.83 11.53
N LYS A 310 -12.45 31.49 10.49
CA LYS A 310 -12.43 30.93 9.12
C LYS A 310 -11.56 29.69 9.05
N ARG A 311 -10.39 29.71 9.69
CA ARG A 311 -9.49 28.55 9.78
C ARG A 311 -10.14 27.38 10.50
N MET A 312 -10.77 27.61 11.65
CA MET A 312 -11.46 26.56 12.41
C MET A 312 -12.55 25.89 11.57
N LYS A 313 -13.38 26.67 10.86
CA LYS A 313 -14.40 26.13 9.94
C LYS A 313 -13.78 25.30 8.83
N ALA A 314 -12.70 25.77 8.20
CA ALA A 314 -12.03 25.05 7.11
C ALA A 314 -11.43 23.72 7.59
N VAL A 315 -10.68 23.74 8.69
CA VAL A 315 -10.04 22.55 9.26
C VAL A 315 -11.08 21.53 9.74
N THR A 316 -12.17 21.99 10.35
CA THR A 316 -13.28 21.11 10.78
C THR A 316 -13.96 20.43 9.58
N ALA A 317 -14.19 21.18 8.50
CA ALA A 317 -14.78 20.62 7.28
C ALA A 317 -13.84 19.62 6.58
N GLU A 318 -12.53 19.88 6.61
CA GLU A 318 -11.51 18.99 6.02
C GLU A 318 -11.30 17.70 6.83
N ALA A 319 -11.35 17.81 8.17
CA ALA A 319 -11.24 16.68 9.09
C ALA A 319 -12.52 15.83 9.19
N SER A 320 -13.63 16.28 8.62
CA SER A 320 -14.88 15.53 8.62
C SER A 320 -14.68 14.14 7.96
N PRO A 321 -15.06 13.04 8.63
CA PRO A 321 -14.84 11.69 8.11
C PRO A 321 -15.57 11.46 6.78
N LYS A 322 -14.85 10.88 5.80
CA LYS A 322 -15.39 10.48 4.49
C LYS A 322 -15.08 9.03 4.19
N ASP A 323 -15.99 8.36 3.51
CA ASP A 323 -15.78 7.01 3.05
C ASP A 323 -14.74 7.00 1.92
N THR A 324 -13.72 6.16 2.06
CA THR A 324 -12.73 5.91 1.02
C THR A 324 -12.47 4.42 0.91
N VAL A 325 -12.20 3.94 -0.30
CA VAL A 325 -11.79 2.55 -0.49
C VAL A 325 -10.30 2.44 -0.20
N ASP A 326 -9.94 1.40 0.54
CA ASP A 326 -8.56 1.08 0.88
C ASP A 326 -8.14 -0.29 0.37
N ILE A 327 -6.88 -0.36 -0.06
CA ILE A 327 -6.22 -1.62 -0.42
C ILE A 327 -5.53 -2.10 0.85
N ILE A 328 -6.02 -3.21 1.39
CA ILE A 328 -5.52 -3.78 2.64
C ILE A 328 -4.64 -4.96 2.26
N VAL A 329 -3.44 -5.01 2.82
CA VAL A 329 -2.49 -6.11 2.60
C VAL A 329 -1.94 -6.51 3.97
N SER A 330 -1.77 -7.82 4.19
CA SER A 330 -1.10 -8.30 5.39
C SER A 330 0.42 -8.21 5.26
N GLU A 331 1.09 -8.28 6.40
CA GLU A 331 2.50 -8.66 6.44
C GLU A 331 2.69 -10.04 5.77
N PRO A 332 3.87 -10.30 5.18
CA PRO A 332 4.17 -11.58 4.55
C PRO A 332 4.18 -12.72 5.58
N VAL A 333 3.61 -13.87 5.20
CA VAL A 333 3.59 -15.09 6.02
C VAL A 333 4.43 -16.17 5.35
N ARG A 334 5.35 -16.75 6.13
CA ARG A 334 6.21 -17.85 5.68
C ARG A 334 5.58 -19.19 6.02
N ILE A 335 5.53 -20.08 5.03
CA ILE A 335 4.91 -21.40 5.14
C ILE A 335 5.92 -22.44 4.62
N SER A 336 6.04 -23.57 5.32
CA SER A 336 6.79 -24.75 4.85
C SER A 336 5.84 -25.93 4.77
N VAL A 337 5.59 -26.42 3.55
CA VAL A 337 4.75 -27.59 3.31
C VAL A 337 5.64 -28.83 3.22
N LYS A 338 5.47 -29.75 4.16
CA LYS A 338 6.22 -31.02 4.20
C LYS A 338 5.54 -32.08 3.34
N PRO A 339 6.29 -33.04 2.76
CA PRO A 339 5.70 -34.16 2.05
C PRO A 339 4.83 -35.01 2.98
N ALA A 340 3.73 -35.57 2.44
CA ALA A 340 2.93 -36.54 3.17
C ALA A 340 3.76 -37.81 3.48
N PRO A 341 3.62 -38.40 4.68
CA PRO A 341 4.30 -39.65 5.01
C PRO A 341 3.90 -40.72 3.99
N VAL A 342 4.91 -41.36 3.39
CA VAL A 342 4.68 -42.47 2.46
C VAL A 342 4.10 -43.64 3.27
N THR A 343 2.81 -43.93 3.09
CA THR A 343 2.21 -45.17 3.58
C THR A 343 2.85 -46.32 2.81
N THR A 344 3.89 -46.93 3.38
CA THR A 344 4.33 -48.26 2.97
C THR A 344 3.19 -49.22 3.31
N ALA A 345 2.36 -49.54 2.32
CA ALA A 345 1.43 -50.65 2.42
C ALA A 345 2.26 -51.91 2.71
N SER A 346 2.08 -52.47 3.91
CA SER A 346 2.58 -53.80 4.23
C SER A 346 1.98 -54.78 3.23
N LYS A 347 2.85 -55.48 2.49
CA LYS A 347 2.46 -56.61 1.64
C LYS A 347 1.77 -57.71 2.46
#